data_AF-A0A345IMH3-F1
#
_entry.id   AF-A0A345IMH3-F1
#
_cell.length_a   1.000
_cell.length_b   1.000
_cell.length_c   1.000
_cell.angle_alpha   90.00
_cell.angle_beta   90.00
_cell.angle_gamma   90.00
#
_symmetry.space_group_name_H-M   'P 1'
#
loop_
_entity.id
_entity.type
_entity.pdbx_description
1 polymer ?
#
loop_
_entity_poly.entity_id
_entity_poly.type
_entity_poly.pdbx_seq_one_letter_code
_entity_poly.pdbx_strand_id
1 'polypeptide(L)'
;MSRTAHVLALTLIAALTSCYGQLGEHMTTEEIESELSQFAENVWALEPIKCPQEFEQEGRNICFSVNQEAEEFGSQVNGVDPSTLRSITGWRDDYGTLSAAFEYKGQPYEVSIRYTRPNTFWDQPEYTELVDRKSKGYVSILVTDDPPRDR
;
A
#
# COMPACT_ATOMS: atom_id res chain seq x y z
N MET A 1 -28.27 51.45 -21.03
CA MET A 1 -27.96 50.02 -21.19
C MET A 1 -26.58 49.75 -20.60
N SER A 2 -26.54 49.11 -19.42
CA SER A 2 -25.41 49.14 -18.48
C SER A 2 -24.46 47.95 -18.69
N ARG A 3 -23.24 48.22 -19.16
CA ARG A 3 -22.18 47.22 -19.42
C ARG A 3 -21.45 46.76 -18.15
N THR A 4 -21.68 47.40 -17.00
CA THR A 4 -20.97 47.09 -15.74
C THR A 4 -21.57 45.91 -14.96
N ALA A 5 -22.84 45.55 -15.20
CA ALA A 5 -23.49 44.44 -14.51
C ALA A 5 -22.99 43.05 -14.96
N HIS A 6 -22.41 42.94 -16.17
CA HIS A 6 -21.97 41.64 -16.71
C HIS A 6 -20.58 41.22 -16.20
N VAL A 7 -19.73 42.16 -15.79
CA VAL A 7 -18.37 41.84 -15.32
C VAL A 7 -18.38 41.30 -13.89
N LEU A 8 -19.27 41.81 -13.03
CA LEU A 8 -19.38 41.38 -11.63
C LEU A 8 -19.99 39.97 -11.46
N ALA A 9 -20.85 39.55 -12.39
CA ALA A 9 -21.47 38.22 -12.34
C ALA A 9 -20.49 37.09 -12.72
N LEU A 10 -19.52 37.34 -13.61
CA LEU A 10 -18.58 36.32 -14.07
C LEU A 10 -17.46 36.02 -13.05
N THR A 11 -17.06 36.98 -12.23
CA THR A 11 -16.05 36.74 -11.18
C THR A 11 -16.57 35.95 -9.98
N LEU A 12 -17.88 36.03 -9.68
CA LEU A 12 -18.47 35.30 -8.56
C LEU A 12 -18.63 33.79 -8.85
N ILE A 13 -18.87 33.42 -10.11
CA ILE A 13 -19.05 32.01 -10.52
C ILE A 13 -17.69 31.27 -10.52
N ALA A 14 -16.60 31.94 -10.91
CA ALA A 14 -15.25 31.36 -10.87
C ALA A 14 -14.75 31.11 -9.45
N ALA A 15 -15.11 31.97 -8.49
CA ALA A 15 -14.72 31.79 -7.08
C ALA A 15 -15.47 30.63 -6.41
N LEU A 16 -16.72 30.35 -6.80
CA LEU A 16 -17.49 29.22 -6.25
C LEU A 16 -17.13 27.87 -6.89
N THR A 17 -16.64 27.85 -8.13
CA THR A 17 -16.13 26.60 -8.74
C THR A 17 -14.73 26.23 -8.27
N SER A 18 -13.93 27.17 -7.77
CA SER A 18 -12.59 26.87 -7.23
C SER A 18 -12.61 26.24 -5.83
N CYS A 19 -13.71 26.36 -5.08
CA CYS A 19 -13.82 25.74 -3.74
C CYS A 19 -14.41 24.32 -3.76
N TYR A 20 -15.02 23.89 -4.88
CA TYR A 20 -15.59 22.55 -5.02
C TYR A 20 -14.68 21.57 -5.79
N GLY A 21 -13.56 22.04 -6.35
CA GLY A 21 -12.71 21.26 -7.25
C GLY A 21 -11.66 20.37 -6.58
N GLN A 22 -11.63 20.24 -5.24
CA GLN A 22 -10.52 19.58 -4.57
C GLN A 22 -10.86 18.99 -3.19
N LEU A 23 -12.05 18.39 -3.06
CA LEU A 23 -12.24 17.35 -2.06
C LEU A 23 -11.86 16.03 -2.73
N GLY A 24 -10.56 15.71 -2.74
CA GLY A 24 -10.15 14.34 -3.03
C GLY A 24 -10.82 13.46 -1.99
N GLU A 25 -11.60 12.47 -2.43
CA GLU A 25 -12.22 11.51 -1.51
C GLU A 25 -11.09 10.81 -0.73
N HIS A 26 -11.07 11.03 0.58
CA HIS A 26 -10.19 10.31 1.47
C HIS A 26 -10.77 8.90 1.61
N MET A 27 -10.00 7.91 1.17
CA MET A 27 -10.37 6.51 1.32
C MET A 27 -10.24 6.11 2.79
N THR A 28 -11.12 5.24 3.28
CA THR A 28 -10.89 4.61 4.58
C THR A 28 -9.77 3.57 4.47
N THR A 29 -9.20 3.20 5.60
CA THR A 29 -8.26 2.08 5.67
C THR A 29 -8.83 0.77 5.15
N GLU A 30 -10.11 0.46 5.37
CA GLU A 30 -10.71 -0.76 4.82
C GLU A 30 -10.80 -0.71 3.28
N GLU A 31 -11.08 0.46 2.72
CA GLU A 31 -11.10 0.65 1.26
C GLU A 31 -9.70 0.49 0.68
N ILE A 32 -8.69 1.06 1.34
CA ILE A 32 -7.27 0.92 0.93
C ILE A 32 -6.83 -0.55 1.02
N GLU A 33 -7.17 -1.25 2.09
CA GLU A 33 -6.87 -2.68 2.26
C GLU A 33 -7.51 -3.52 1.16
N SER A 34 -8.79 -3.28 0.87
CA SER A 34 -9.52 -3.98 -0.19
C SER A 34 -8.91 -3.74 -1.57
N GLU A 35 -8.57 -2.49 -1.89
CA GLU A 35 -7.89 -2.17 -3.14
C GLU A 35 -6.49 -2.77 -3.23
N LEU A 36 -5.70 -2.69 -2.15
CA LEU A 36 -4.35 -3.25 -2.12
C LEU A 36 -4.36 -4.77 -2.22
N SER A 37 -5.37 -5.45 -1.68
CA SER A 37 -5.54 -6.90 -1.88
C SER A 37 -5.75 -7.22 -3.35
N GLN A 38 -6.70 -6.53 -4.00
CA GLN A 38 -6.96 -6.72 -5.42
C GLN A 38 -5.74 -6.34 -6.28
N PHE A 39 -5.00 -5.31 -5.88
CA PHE A 39 -3.77 -4.89 -6.55
C PHE A 39 -2.69 -5.96 -6.44
N ALA A 40 -2.45 -6.48 -5.24
CA ALA A 40 -1.48 -7.54 -4.99
C ALA A 40 -1.78 -8.81 -5.80
N GLU A 41 -3.06 -9.21 -5.86
CA GLU A 41 -3.50 -10.37 -6.62
C GLU A 41 -3.36 -10.17 -8.14
N ASN A 42 -3.80 -9.02 -8.67
CA ASN A 42 -3.89 -8.82 -10.11
C ASN A 42 -2.62 -8.26 -10.76
N VAL A 43 -1.85 -7.44 -10.03
CA VAL A 43 -0.67 -6.74 -10.55
C VAL A 43 0.61 -7.45 -10.16
N TRP A 44 0.69 -7.92 -8.92
CA TRP A 44 1.86 -8.66 -8.42
C TRP A 44 1.70 -10.18 -8.53
N ALA A 45 0.54 -10.67 -8.99
CA ALA A 45 0.23 -12.08 -9.12
C ALA A 45 0.44 -12.86 -7.81
N LEU A 46 0.15 -12.22 -6.68
CA LEU A 46 0.27 -12.84 -5.37
C LEU A 46 -0.98 -13.67 -5.05
N GLU A 47 -0.81 -14.75 -4.30
CA GLU A 47 -1.92 -15.62 -3.90
C GLU A 47 -2.28 -15.37 -2.44
N PRO A 48 -3.55 -15.07 -2.10
CA PRO A 48 -3.95 -14.85 -0.72
C PRO A 48 -3.71 -16.08 0.16
N ILE A 49 -3.25 -15.84 1.38
CA ILE A 49 -3.08 -16.83 2.45
C ILE A 49 -3.60 -16.27 3.76
N LYS A 50 -3.78 -17.13 4.76
CA LYS A 50 -4.01 -16.64 6.11
C LYS A 50 -2.74 -15.93 6.62
N CYS A 51 -2.87 -14.83 7.35
CA CYS A 51 -1.72 -14.23 8.05
C CYS A 51 -1.26 -15.10 9.23
N PRO A 52 0.06 -15.22 9.48
CA PRO A 52 0.55 -15.91 10.67
C PRO A 52 0.07 -15.23 11.94
N GLN A 53 -0.19 -16.03 12.99
CA GLN A 53 -0.78 -15.56 14.26
C GLN A 53 0.04 -14.44 14.91
N GLU A 54 1.36 -14.46 14.72
CA GLU A 54 2.29 -13.46 15.23
C GLU A 54 2.01 -12.06 14.65
N PHE A 55 1.52 -11.99 13.40
CA PHE A 55 1.20 -10.73 12.71
C PHE A 55 -0.27 -10.34 12.80
N GLU A 56 -1.17 -11.26 13.21
CA GLU A 56 -2.58 -10.92 13.50
C GLU A 56 -2.69 -9.83 14.60
N GLN A 57 -1.67 -9.69 15.45
CA GLN A 57 -1.62 -8.69 16.53
C GLN A 57 -1.09 -7.31 16.09
N GLU A 58 -0.40 -7.21 14.95
CA GLU A 58 0.23 -5.96 14.48
C GLU A 58 -0.75 -5.03 13.74
N GLY A 59 -2.02 -5.40 13.64
CA GLY A 59 -3.06 -4.65 12.94
C GLY A 59 -3.74 -5.48 11.85
N ARG A 60 -4.42 -4.79 10.93
CA ARG A 60 -5.11 -5.40 9.78
C ARG A 60 -4.09 -5.73 8.68
N ASN A 61 -3.32 -6.78 8.90
CA ASN A 61 -2.45 -7.34 7.87
C ASN A 61 -3.29 -8.11 6.84
N ILE A 62 -2.97 -7.91 5.57
CA ILE A 62 -3.34 -8.83 4.49
C ILE A 62 -2.09 -9.57 4.03
N CYS A 63 -2.20 -10.89 3.82
CA CYS A 63 -1.03 -11.74 3.60
C CYS A 63 -1.18 -12.59 2.34
N PHE A 64 -0.05 -12.79 1.66
CA PHE A 64 0.02 -13.52 0.41
C PHE A 64 1.23 -14.45 0.36
N SER A 65 1.10 -15.59 -0.30
CA SER A 65 2.27 -16.36 -0.74
C SER A 65 2.85 -15.75 -2.03
N VAL A 66 4.14 -15.92 -2.21
CA VAL A 66 4.90 -15.33 -3.31
C VAL A 66 5.88 -16.35 -3.89
N ASN A 67 5.81 -16.57 -5.21
CA ASN A 67 6.59 -17.59 -5.90
C ASN A 67 7.92 -17.07 -6.48
N GLN A 68 8.25 -15.81 -6.22
CA GLN A 68 9.48 -15.14 -6.65
C GLN A 68 10.35 -14.78 -5.46
N GLU A 69 11.65 -14.59 -5.71
CA GLU A 69 12.63 -14.23 -4.68
C GLU A 69 12.43 -12.77 -4.21
N ALA A 70 12.96 -12.43 -3.03
CA ALA A 70 12.73 -11.14 -2.38
C ALA A 70 13.13 -9.94 -3.25
N GLU A 71 14.29 -10.02 -3.92
CA GLU A 71 14.83 -8.93 -4.73
C GLU A 71 14.04 -8.71 -6.02
N GLU A 72 13.51 -9.79 -6.60
CA GLU A 72 12.60 -9.74 -7.75
C GLU A 72 11.29 -9.07 -7.35
N PHE A 73 10.72 -9.46 -6.21
CA PHE A 73 9.52 -8.82 -5.66
C PHE A 73 9.73 -7.33 -5.37
N GLY A 74 10.81 -6.98 -4.65
CA GLY A 74 11.11 -5.58 -4.37
C GLY A 74 11.28 -4.73 -5.64
N SER A 75 11.88 -5.31 -6.69
CA SER A 75 12.02 -4.65 -7.99
C SER A 75 10.67 -4.47 -8.68
N GLN A 76 9.77 -5.47 -8.62
CA GLN A 76 8.43 -5.39 -9.19
C GLN A 76 7.57 -4.31 -8.49
N VAL A 77 7.63 -4.23 -7.17
CA VAL A 77 6.92 -3.21 -6.39
C VAL A 77 7.45 -1.81 -6.74
N ASN A 78 8.76 -1.64 -6.88
CA ASN A 78 9.36 -0.37 -7.32
C ASN A 78 9.01 0.01 -8.77
N GLY A 79 8.58 -0.97 -9.59
CA GLY A 79 8.12 -0.74 -10.96
C GLY A 79 6.68 -0.21 -11.06
N VAL A 80 5.93 -0.15 -9.95
CA VAL A 80 4.59 0.45 -9.90
C VAL A 80 4.69 1.96 -10.11
N ASP A 81 3.70 2.54 -10.78
CA ASP A 81 3.61 3.98 -10.99
C ASP A 81 3.68 4.72 -9.63
N PRO A 82 4.62 5.66 -9.44
CA PRO A 82 4.76 6.41 -8.18
C PRO A 82 3.52 7.23 -7.79
N SER A 83 2.60 7.52 -8.72
CA SER A 83 1.32 8.14 -8.40
C SER A 83 0.34 7.18 -7.70
N THR A 84 0.55 5.87 -7.84
CA THR A 84 -0.21 4.82 -7.16
C THR A 84 0.48 4.40 -5.87
N LEU A 85 1.77 4.07 -5.93
CA LEU A 85 2.52 3.57 -4.79
C LEU A 85 3.92 4.17 -4.78
N ARG A 86 4.21 5.02 -3.79
CA ARG A 86 5.48 5.76 -3.68
C ARG A 86 6.24 5.31 -2.45
N SER A 87 7.46 4.81 -2.62
CA SER A 87 8.29 4.44 -1.46
C SER A 87 8.69 5.68 -0.65
N ILE A 88 8.60 5.56 0.68
CA ILE A 88 8.94 6.61 1.64
C ILE A 88 10.27 6.28 2.34
N THR A 89 10.51 5.02 2.65
CA THR A 89 11.71 4.59 3.41
C THR A 89 12.78 3.93 2.55
N GLY A 90 12.45 3.52 1.33
CA GLY A 90 13.25 2.52 0.59
C GLY A 90 13.19 1.13 1.24
N TRP A 91 13.73 0.15 0.52
CA TRP A 91 13.82 -1.24 0.98
C TRP A 91 14.95 -1.45 1.97
N ARG A 92 14.66 -2.17 3.05
CA ARG A 92 15.63 -2.61 4.06
C ARG A 92 15.48 -4.11 4.26
N ASP A 93 16.61 -4.80 4.32
CA ASP A 93 16.65 -6.24 4.62
C ASP A 93 17.17 -6.44 6.03
N ASP A 94 16.25 -6.75 6.95
CA ASP A 94 16.55 -6.98 8.36
C ASP A 94 16.29 -8.47 8.67
N TYR A 95 17.39 -9.23 8.85
CA TYR A 95 17.38 -10.64 9.26
C TYR A 95 16.53 -11.57 8.38
N GLY A 96 16.53 -11.32 7.07
CA GLY A 96 15.83 -12.14 6.08
C GLY A 96 14.42 -11.64 5.75
N THR A 97 13.97 -10.54 6.36
CA THR A 97 12.75 -9.83 5.98
C THR A 97 13.11 -8.56 5.22
N LEU A 98 12.68 -8.49 3.96
CA LEU A 98 12.80 -7.30 3.12
C LEU A 98 11.55 -6.43 3.32
N SER A 99 11.70 -5.18 3.76
CA SER A 99 10.57 -4.31 4.11
C SER A 99 10.74 -2.86 3.64
N ALA A 100 9.64 -2.21 3.34
CA ALA A 100 9.57 -0.80 3.02
C ALA A 100 8.18 -0.22 3.37
N ALA A 101 8.14 1.08 3.65
CA ALA A 101 6.92 1.85 3.80
C ALA A 101 6.64 2.69 2.55
N PHE A 102 5.36 2.80 2.21
CA PHE A 102 4.87 3.45 1.00
C PHE A 102 3.71 4.39 1.30
N GLU A 103 3.58 5.43 0.48
CA GLU A 103 2.38 6.24 0.36
C GLU A 103 1.53 5.65 -0.76
N TYR A 104 0.23 5.49 -0.52
CA TYR A 104 -0.72 4.96 -1.51
C TYR A 104 -1.62 6.07 -2.04
N LYS A 105 -1.56 6.35 -3.34
CA LYS A 105 -2.40 7.35 -4.05
C LYS A 105 -2.47 8.73 -3.37
N GLY A 106 -1.38 9.15 -2.72
CA GLY A 106 -1.33 10.43 -1.98
C GLY A 106 -2.21 10.47 -0.71
N GLN A 107 -2.70 9.32 -0.25
CA GLN A 107 -3.47 9.21 0.99
C GLN A 107 -2.55 9.38 2.21
N PRO A 108 -3.08 9.89 3.33
CA PRO A 108 -2.29 10.17 4.53
C PRO A 108 -1.96 8.91 5.35
N TYR A 109 -2.08 7.71 4.77
CA TYR A 109 -1.85 6.43 5.44
C TYR A 109 -0.52 5.83 5.00
N GLU A 110 0.24 5.29 5.95
CA GLU A 110 1.43 4.50 5.62
C GLU A 110 1.02 3.06 5.27
N VAL A 111 1.54 2.57 4.14
CA VAL A 111 1.43 1.18 3.70
C VAL A 111 2.78 0.51 3.88
N SER A 112 2.89 -0.34 4.89
CA SER A 112 4.08 -1.17 5.12
C SER A 112 3.97 -2.46 4.31
N ILE A 113 4.93 -2.71 3.42
CA ILE A 113 5.04 -3.96 2.68
C ILE A 113 6.28 -4.72 3.18
N ARG A 114 6.09 -5.99 3.53
CA ARG A 114 7.16 -6.86 4.02
C ARG A 114 7.15 -8.17 3.26
N TYR A 115 8.31 -8.59 2.78
CA TYR A 115 8.58 -9.93 2.26
C TYR A 115 9.41 -10.68 3.29
N THR A 116 8.94 -11.84 3.73
CA THR A 116 9.68 -12.70 4.67
C THR A 116 10.09 -13.98 3.95
N ARG A 117 11.40 -14.27 3.98
CA ARG A 117 11.94 -15.51 3.41
C ARG A 117 11.52 -16.74 4.24
N PRO A 118 11.37 -17.93 3.64
CA PRO A 118 10.91 -19.12 4.35
C PRO A 118 11.86 -19.60 5.46
N ASN A 119 13.13 -19.20 5.39
CA ASN A 119 14.20 -19.61 6.29
C ASN A 119 14.74 -18.45 7.15
N THR A 120 13.96 -17.39 7.36
CA THR A 120 14.37 -16.30 8.25
C THR A 120 14.70 -16.80 9.66
N PHE A 121 15.60 -16.11 10.36
CA PHE A 121 16.09 -16.48 11.70
C PHE A 121 14.97 -16.61 12.75
N TRP A 122 13.87 -15.89 12.54
CA TRP A 122 12.61 -16.20 13.18
C TRP A 122 12.12 -17.50 12.55
N ASP A 123 12.42 -18.64 13.17
CA ASP A 123 11.76 -19.93 12.94
C ASP A 123 10.26 -19.67 13.10
N GLN A 124 9.64 -19.19 12.02
CA GLN A 124 8.20 -19.05 11.96
C GLN A 124 7.70 -20.50 12.06
N PRO A 125 6.67 -20.78 12.88
CA PRO A 125 6.08 -22.11 12.92
C PRO A 125 5.89 -22.54 11.47
N GLU A 126 6.49 -23.67 11.07
CA GLU A 126 6.52 -24.14 9.67
C GLU A 126 5.19 -23.79 9.04
N TYR A 127 5.16 -22.71 8.23
CA TYR A 127 3.88 -22.20 7.77
C TYR A 127 3.48 -23.20 6.71
N THR A 128 2.74 -24.22 7.14
CA THR A 128 2.50 -25.44 6.37
C THR A 128 1.90 -25.08 5.01
N GLU A 129 1.11 -24.02 4.96
CA GLU A 129 0.58 -23.44 3.73
C GLU A 129 1.67 -22.93 2.75
N LEU A 130 2.76 -22.32 3.22
CA LEU A 130 3.89 -21.91 2.34
C LEU A 130 4.70 -23.12 1.87
N VAL A 131 4.90 -24.10 2.76
CA VAL A 131 5.62 -25.33 2.44
C VAL A 131 4.85 -26.14 1.40
N ASP A 132 3.54 -26.33 1.60
CA ASP A 132 2.64 -27.03 0.69
C ASP A 132 2.59 -26.35 -0.68
N ARG A 133 2.59 -25.02 -0.71
CA ARG A 133 2.63 -24.21 -1.93
C ARG A 133 4.02 -24.13 -2.56
N LYS A 134 5.07 -24.62 -1.89
CA LYS A 134 6.48 -24.46 -2.30
C LYS A 134 6.84 -22.99 -2.56
N SER A 135 6.24 -22.11 -1.75
CA SER A 135 6.39 -20.67 -1.88
C SER A 135 7.83 -20.23 -1.63
N LYS A 136 8.26 -19.17 -2.31
CA LYS A 136 9.59 -18.58 -2.13
C LYS A 136 9.67 -17.62 -0.96
N GLY A 137 8.53 -17.19 -0.42
CA GLY A 137 8.39 -16.39 0.79
C GLY A 137 6.93 -16.16 1.11
N TYR A 138 6.64 -15.18 1.94
CA TYR A 138 5.30 -14.57 2.00
C TYR A 138 5.43 -13.05 2.09
N VAL A 139 4.38 -12.38 1.64
CA VAL A 139 4.25 -10.93 1.70
C VAL A 139 3.16 -10.58 2.70
N SER A 140 3.43 -9.65 3.61
CA SER A 140 2.40 -8.98 4.39
C SER A 140 2.32 -7.51 4.00
N ILE A 141 1.10 -7.00 3.91
CA ILE A 141 0.80 -5.59 3.70
C ILE A 141 0.01 -5.10 4.90
N LEU A 142 0.51 -4.08 5.56
CA LEU A 142 -0.10 -3.42 6.70
C LEU A 142 -0.45 -1.98 6.31
N VAL A 143 -1.72 -1.61 6.49
CA VAL A 143 -2.17 -0.23 6.36
C VAL A 143 -2.31 0.34 7.76
N THR A 144 -1.58 1.42 8.07
CA THR A 144 -1.65 2.06 9.38
C THR A 144 -2.41 3.38 9.32
N ASP A 145 -3.25 3.63 10.33
CA ASP A 145 -3.93 4.91 10.54
C ASP A 145 -2.97 6.07 10.87
N ASP A 146 -1.73 5.76 11.24
CA ASP A 146 -0.69 6.75 11.50
C ASP A 146 -0.20 7.35 10.17
N PRO A 147 -0.11 8.68 10.06
CA PRO A 147 0.50 9.31 8.90
C PRO A 147 1.98 8.94 8.80
N PRO A 148 2.52 8.86 7.57
CA PRO A 148 3.92 8.51 7.38
C PRO A 148 4.77 9.47 8.20
N ARG A 149 5.52 8.91 9.15
CA ARG A 149 6.36 9.72 10.03
C ARG A 149 7.51 10.25 9.19
N ASP A 150 7.70 11.57 9.17
CA ASP A 150 8.97 12.16 8.74
C ASP A 150 10.08 11.49 9.58
N ARG A 151 10.88 10.61 8.97
CA ARG A 151 12.03 9.95 9.59
C ARG A 151 13.29 10.29 8.82
#